data_AF-A0A7C5KLE8-F1
#
_entry.id   AF-A0A7C5KLE8-F1
#
_cell.length_a   1.000
_cell.length_b   1.000
_cell.length_c   1.000
_cell.angle_alpha   90.00
_cell.angle_beta   90.00
_cell.angle_gamma   90.00
#
_symmetry.space_group_name_H-M   'P 1'
#
loop_
_entity.id
_entity.type
_entity.pdbx_description
1 polymer ?
#
loop_
_entity_poly.entity_id
_entity_poly.type
_entity_poly.pdbx_seq_one_letter_code
_entity_poly.pdbx_strand_id
1 'polypeptide(L)'
;VTGSMEQAISEMERRRAKQLAYNEEHGITPKTIISRIKELIGTEEEESVQEVFSMVAEEKELFGNKRELQKHLESLRERMGEAARALEFEEAARLRDELFRLEEMDLKLR
;
A
#
# COMPACT_ATOMS: atom_id res chain seq x y z
N VAL A 1 19.93 -3.40 -26.97
CA VAL A 1 19.22 -4.46 -26.21
C VAL A 1 20.26 -5.47 -25.77
N THR A 2 20.27 -5.92 -24.52
CA THR A 2 21.23 -6.93 -24.05
C THR A 2 20.76 -8.33 -24.45
N GLY A 3 21.66 -9.32 -24.55
CA GLY A 3 21.27 -10.70 -24.88
C GLY A 3 20.27 -11.31 -23.89
N SER A 4 20.33 -10.92 -22.61
CA SER A 4 19.36 -11.33 -21.59
C SER A 4 17.96 -10.76 -21.83
N MET A 5 17.86 -9.51 -22.31
CA MET A 5 16.57 -8.91 -22.67
C MET A 5 16.00 -9.58 -23.93
N GLU A 6 16.83 -9.91 -24.91
CA GLU A 6 16.40 -10.58 -26.14
C GLU A 6 15.82 -11.98 -25.88
N GLN A 7 16.43 -12.74 -24.95
CA GLN A 7 15.88 -14.01 -24.47
C GLN A 7 14.55 -13.83 -23.73
N ALA A 8 14.43 -12.80 -22.87
CA ALA A 8 13.20 -12.54 -22.14
C ALA A 8 12.05 -12.13 -23.07
N ILE A 9 12.34 -11.30 -24.08
CA ILE A 9 11.37 -10.83 -25.07
C ILE A 9 10.90 -12.01 -25.95
N SER A 10 11.83 -12.81 -26.47
CA SER A 10 11.46 -13.97 -27.30
C SER A 10 10.62 -15.01 -26.53
N GLU A 11 10.92 -15.26 -25.25
CA GLU A 11 10.11 -16.16 -24.42
C GLU A 11 8.72 -15.56 -24.12
N MET A 12 8.63 -14.24 -23.90
CA MET A 12 7.35 -13.53 -23.74
C MET A 12 6.48 -13.68 -24.99
N GLU A 13 7.05 -13.44 -26.17
CA GLU A 13 6.36 -13.55 -27.46
C GLU A 13 5.89 -14.98 -27.73
N ARG A 14 6.76 -15.98 -27.48
CA ARG A 14 6.41 -17.40 -27.62
C ARG A 14 5.23 -17.80 -26.74
N ARG A 15 5.18 -17.32 -25.49
CA ARG A 15 4.05 -17.58 -24.57
C ARG A 15 2.79 -16.86 -25.01
N ARG A 16 2.90 -15.59 -25.40
CA ARG A 16 1.77 -14.77 -25.82
C ARG A 16 1.09 -15.33 -27.07
N ALA A 17 1.85 -15.81 -28.04
CA ALA A 17 1.30 -16.45 -29.24
C ALA A 17 0.45 -17.69 -28.89
N LYS A 18 0.93 -18.55 -27.99
CA LYS A 18 0.17 -19.73 -27.51
C LYS A 18 -1.11 -19.34 -26.77
N GLN A 19 -1.04 -18.31 -25.93
CA GLN A 19 -2.20 -17.82 -25.18
C GLN A 19 -3.27 -17.24 -26.11
N LEU A 20 -2.87 -16.47 -27.13
CA LEU A 20 -3.80 -15.92 -28.12
C LEU A 20 -4.46 -17.02 -28.95
N ALA A 21 -3.70 -17.98 -29.45
CA ALA A 21 -4.24 -19.11 -30.21
C ALA A 21 -5.23 -19.94 -29.38
N TYR A 22 -4.89 -20.24 -28.12
CA TYR A 22 -5.80 -20.94 -27.21
C TYR A 22 -7.07 -20.13 -26.94
N ASN A 23 -6.94 -18.83 -26.70
CA ASN A 23 -8.08 -17.96 -26.45
C ASN A 23 -9.01 -17.86 -27.67
N GLU A 24 -8.45 -17.79 -28.88
CA GLU A 24 -9.21 -17.76 -30.14
C GLU A 24 -9.95 -19.08 -30.36
N GLU A 25 -9.27 -20.22 -30.18
CA GLU A 25 -9.85 -21.57 -30.31
C GLU A 25 -11.01 -21.79 -29.32
N HIS A 26 -10.92 -21.22 -28.11
CA HIS A 26 -11.88 -21.43 -27.03
C HIS A 26 -12.86 -20.26 -26.85
N GLY A 27 -12.80 -19.22 -27.69
CA GLY A 27 -13.64 -18.02 -27.55
C GLY A 27 -13.44 -17.25 -26.23
N ILE A 28 -12.26 -17.34 -25.61
CA ILE A 28 -11.95 -16.72 -24.32
C ILE A 28 -11.57 -15.25 -24.55
N THR A 29 -12.32 -14.34 -23.94
CA THR A 29 -11.93 -12.93 -23.86
C THR A 29 -11.09 -12.69 -22.59
N PRO A 30 -9.83 -12.26 -22.69
CA PRO A 30 -9.01 -11.96 -21.52
C PRO A 30 -9.66 -10.90 -20.63
N LYS A 31 -9.78 -11.16 -19.34
CA LYS A 31 -10.28 -10.22 -18.33
C LYS A 31 -9.35 -10.20 -17.12
N THR A 32 -9.22 -9.04 -16.50
CA THR A 32 -8.49 -8.91 -15.23
C THR A 32 -9.23 -9.68 -14.14
N ILE A 33 -8.49 -10.44 -13.34
CA ILE A 33 -9.05 -11.15 -12.19
C ILE A 33 -9.42 -10.12 -11.11
N ILE A 34 -10.70 -10.09 -10.72
CA ILE A 34 -11.18 -9.27 -9.60
C ILE A 34 -11.28 -10.17 -8.36
N SER A 35 -10.40 -9.98 -7.38
CA SER A 35 -10.40 -10.73 -6.13
C SER A 35 -11.17 -9.97 -5.04
N ARG A 36 -12.28 -10.53 -4.57
CA ARG A 36 -13.12 -9.98 -3.49
C ARG A 36 -12.46 -10.01 -2.10
N ILE A 37 -11.33 -10.70 -1.95
CA ILE A 37 -10.64 -10.82 -0.65
C ILE A 37 -10.12 -9.46 -0.15
N LYS A 38 -9.86 -8.51 -1.06
CA LYS A 38 -9.39 -7.17 -0.69
C LYS A 38 -10.45 -6.29 -0.03
N GLU A 39 -11.74 -6.54 -0.26
CA GLU A 39 -12.84 -5.69 0.23
C GLU A 39 -13.22 -5.96 1.69
N LEU A 40 -12.86 -7.13 2.24
CA LEU A 40 -13.17 -7.48 3.63
C LEU A 40 -12.27 -6.78 4.66
N ILE A 41 -11.23 -6.07 4.21
CA ILE A 41 -10.30 -5.34 5.06
C ILE A 41 -10.71 -3.87 5.09
N GLY A 42 -11.70 -3.54 5.92
CA GLY A 42 -11.92 -2.20 6.50
C GLY A 42 -12.65 -1.16 5.64
N THR A 43 -13.98 -1.09 5.78
CA THR A 43 -14.80 0.09 5.45
C THR A 43 -15.54 0.55 6.70
N GLU A 44 -14.82 1.21 7.62
CA GLU A 44 -15.38 1.88 8.81
C GLU A 44 -14.75 3.28 9.02
N GLU A 45 -14.39 4.00 7.95
CA GLU A 45 -13.59 5.24 8.04
C GLU A 45 -14.29 6.52 7.53
N GLU A 46 -15.64 6.60 7.56
CA GLU A 46 -16.31 7.82 7.04
C GLU A 46 -16.76 8.83 8.12
N GLU A 47 -16.79 8.49 9.41
CA GLU A 47 -17.33 9.40 10.44
C GLU A 47 -16.29 10.19 11.28
N SER A 48 -14.99 9.87 11.24
CA SER A 48 -13.99 10.46 12.15
C SER A 48 -13.20 11.65 11.61
N VAL A 49 -13.38 12.03 10.35
CA VAL A 49 -12.53 13.02 9.66
C VAL A 49 -12.64 14.43 10.24
N GLN A 50 -13.76 14.76 10.89
CA GLN A 50 -14.07 16.13 11.29
C GLN A 50 -13.52 16.52 12.68
N GLU A 51 -13.32 15.56 13.60
CA GLU A 51 -12.69 15.82 14.90
C GLU A 51 -11.15 15.94 14.80
N VAL A 52 -10.56 15.21 13.85
CA VAL A 52 -9.10 15.16 13.61
C VAL A 52 -8.52 16.52 13.21
N PHE A 53 -9.27 17.35 12.49
CA PHE A 53 -8.79 18.65 12.00
C PHE A 53 -8.44 19.64 13.12
N SER A 54 -9.04 19.51 14.32
CA SER A 54 -8.78 20.41 15.44
C SER A 54 -7.51 20.07 16.22
N MET A 55 -7.15 18.79 16.33
CA MET A 55 -5.91 18.32 17.00
C MET A 55 -4.64 18.61 16.19
N VAL A 56 -4.74 18.64 14.86
CA VAL A 56 -3.60 18.84 13.93
C VAL A 56 -2.95 20.24 14.06
N ALA A 57 -3.68 21.23 14.56
CA ALA A 57 -3.14 22.58 14.76
C ALA A 57 -2.18 22.66 15.96
N GLU A 58 -2.34 21.79 16.97
CA GLU A 58 -1.52 21.76 18.18
C GLU A 58 -0.24 20.91 18.01
N GLU A 59 -0.28 19.84 17.18
CA GLU A 59 0.89 19.00 16.90
C GLU A 59 1.95 19.66 16.00
N LYS A 60 1.64 20.82 15.42
CA LYS A 60 2.55 21.64 14.59
C LYS A 60 3.80 22.08 15.34
N GLU A 61 3.78 22.07 16.67
CA GLU A 61 4.92 22.43 17.54
C GLU A 61 5.80 21.24 17.95
N LEU A 62 5.41 19.99 17.71
CA LEU A 62 6.14 18.82 18.26
C LEU A 62 7.30 18.32 17.38
N PHE A 63 7.23 18.48 16.06
CA PHE A 63 8.25 17.97 15.13
C PHE A 63 8.98 19.13 14.45
N GLY A 64 9.90 19.77 15.18
CA GLY A 64 10.71 20.89 14.68
C GLY A 64 11.64 20.54 13.51
N ASN A 65 11.89 19.25 13.24
CA ASN A 65 12.77 18.79 12.16
C ASN A 65 12.16 17.61 11.37
N LYS A 66 12.12 17.71 10.03
CA LYS A 66 11.71 16.62 9.11
C LYS A 66 12.44 15.29 9.35
N ARG A 67 13.69 15.34 9.81
CA ARG A 67 14.49 14.16 10.16
C ARG A 67 13.98 13.43 11.41
N GLU A 68 13.46 14.15 12.38
CA GLU A 68 12.89 13.55 13.60
C GLU A 68 11.55 12.88 13.30
N LEU A 69 10.72 13.52 12.47
CA LEU A 69 9.48 12.93 11.96
C LEU A 69 9.75 11.63 11.20
N GLN A 70 10.75 11.62 10.30
CA GLN A 70 11.12 10.40 9.57
C GLN A 70 11.57 9.26 10.48
N LYS A 71 12.37 9.55 11.52
CA LYS A 71 12.77 8.54 12.52
C LYS A 71 11.58 8.01 13.30
N HIS A 72 10.63 8.88 13.65
CA HIS A 72 9.43 8.48 14.37
C HIS A 72 8.53 7.58 13.50
N LEU A 73 8.33 7.93 12.24
CA LEU A 73 7.63 7.09 11.25
C LEU A 73 8.30 5.72 11.08
N GLU A 74 9.63 5.67 11.03
CA GLU A 74 10.38 4.42 10.95
C GLU A 74 10.18 3.54 12.19
N SER A 75 10.22 4.14 13.38
CA SER A 75 9.95 3.43 14.64
C SER A 75 8.51 2.90 14.72
N LEU A 76 7.52 3.69 14.28
CA LEU A 76 6.12 3.25 14.22
C LEU A 76 5.93 2.06 13.27
N ARG A 77 6.58 2.09 12.09
CA ARG A 77 6.57 0.96 11.14
C ARG A 77 7.17 -0.30 11.73
N GLU A 78 8.27 -0.19 12.46
CA GLU A 78 8.93 -1.32 13.11
C GLU A 78 8.00 -1.95 14.16
N ARG A 79 7.43 -1.14 15.05
CA ARG A 79 6.47 -1.58 16.07
C ARG A 79 5.22 -2.21 15.47
N MET A 80 4.68 -1.64 14.38
CA MET A 80 3.53 -2.21 13.66
C MET A 80 3.88 -3.62 13.12
N GLY A 81 5.09 -3.78 12.58
CA GLY A 81 5.58 -5.08 12.09
C GLY A 81 5.84 -6.09 13.20
N GLU A 82 6.23 -5.65 14.40
CA GLU A 82 6.33 -6.49 15.59
C GLU A 82 4.96 -6.96 16.08
N ALA A 83 4.00 -6.05 16.24
CA ALA A 83 2.63 -6.39 16.63
C ALA A 83 1.97 -7.35 15.63
N ALA A 84 2.17 -7.13 14.33
CA ALA A 84 1.67 -8.04 13.29
C ALA A 84 2.31 -9.44 13.38
N ARG A 85 3.61 -9.54 13.72
CA ARG A 85 4.30 -10.82 13.95
C ARG A 85 3.82 -11.51 15.22
N ALA A 86 3.44 -10.75 16.24
CA ALA A 86 2.87 -11.24 17.49
C ALA A 86 1.37 -11.63 17.37
N LEU A 87 0.74 -11.43 16.20
CA LEU A 87 -0.70 -11.62 15.94
C LEU A 87 -1.59 -10.64 16.72
N GLU A 88 -1.04 -9.51 17.17
CA GLU A 88 -1.75 -8.43 17.85
C GLU A 88 -2.31 -7.44 16.82
N PHE A 89 -3.32 -7.89 16.07
CA PHE A 89 -3.84 -7.15 14.91
C PHE A 89 -4.51 -5.82 15.28
N GLU A 90 -5.11 -5.71 16.46
CA GLU A 90 -5.69 -4.46 16.94
C GLU A 90 -4.62 -3.38 17.17
N GLU A 91 -3.48 -3.74 17.74
CA GLU A 91 -2.36 -2.81 17.95
C GLU A 91 -1.69 -2.47 16.61
N ALA A 92 -1.49 -3.45 15.73
CA ALA A 92 -0.98 -3.20 14.39
C ALA A 92 -1.90 -2.25 13.59
N ALA A 93 -3.21 -2.39 13.72
CA ALA A 93 -4.18 -1.50 13.08
C ALA A 93 -4.07 -0.07 13.62
N ARG A 94 -4.00 0.12 14.96
CA ARG A 94 -3.81 1.46 15.55
C ARG A 94 -2.52 2.13 15.09
N LEU A 95 -1.41 1.39 15.08
CA LEU A 95 -0.11 1.90 14.64
C LEU A 95 -0.10 2.24 13.14
N ARG A 96 -0.81 1.46 12.32
CA ARG A 96 -1.02 1.75 10.90
C ARG A 96 -1.75 3.08 10.69
N ASP A 97 -2.83 3.31 11.44
CA ASP A 97 -3.66 4.50 11.28
C ASP A 97 -2.90 5.77 11.74
N GLU A 98 -2.13 5.65 12.82
CA GLU A 98 -1.23 6.70 13.29
C GLU A 98 -0.13 7.01 12.26
N LEU A 99 0.46 5.96 11.66
CA LEU A 99 1.46 6.11 10.59
C LEU A 99 0.87 6.84 9.38
N PHE A 100 -0.32 6.44 8.91
CA PHE A 100 -0.98 7.09 7.79
C PHE A 100 -1.29 8.57 8.06
N ARG A 101 -1.78 8.88 9.28
CA ARG A 101 -2.03 10.26 9.69
C ARG A 101 -0.78 11.12 9.59
N LEU A 102 0.34 10.64 10.13
CA LEU A 102 1.61 11.37 10.11
C LEU A 102 2.22 11.50 8.70
N GLU A 103 2.06 10.47 7.84
CA GLU A 103 2.48 10.53 6.44
C GLU A 103 1.65 11.52 5.62
N GLU A 104 0.33 11.57 5.84
CA GLU A 104 -0.54 12.54 5.19
C GLU A 104 -0.20 13.97 5.63
N MET A 105 0.17 14.15 6.89
CA MET A 105 0.69 15.43 7.40
C MET A 105 2.00 15.82 6.69
N ASP A 106 3.02 14.94 6.57
CA ASP A 106 4.26 15.26 5.81
C ASP A 106 3.95 15.62 4.36
N LEU A 107 2.99 14.93 3.72
CA LEU A 107 2.64 15.17 2.32
C LEU A 107 1.92 16.50 2.11
N LYS A 108 0.99 16.88 3.00
CA LYS A 108 0.33 18.19 2.97
C LYS A 108 1.26 19.36 3.31
N LEU A 109 2.39 19.08 3.98
CA LEU A 109 3.42 20.05 4.34
C LEU A 109 4.50 20.23 3.25
N ARG A 110 4.46 19.47 2.14
CA ARG A 110 5.35 19.63 0.97
C ARG A 110 4.76 20.56 -0.07
#